data_AF-A0A4Y8D6V5-F1
#
_entry.id   AF-A0A4Y8D6V5-F1
#
_cell.length_a   1.000
_cell.length_b   1.000
_cell.length_c   1.000
_cell.angle_alpha   90.00
_cell.angle_beta   90.00
_cell.angle_gamma   90.00
#
_symmetry.space_group_name_H-M   'P 1'
#
loop_
_entity.id
_entity.type
_entity.pdbx_description
1 polymer ?
#
loop_
_entity_poly.entity_id
_entity_poly.type
_entity_poly.pdbx_seq_one_letter_code
_entity_poly.pdbx_strand_id
1 'polypeptide(L)'
;MSQVFGPISPPPDTDTSIHGVKAVYITAHQVEGLARFCFYDLSSAMGELGEYINEDYSKKSDRKNVREKFTKGFMCQAKFEECYEKLKAERVSAGKSSWATAVSPYSQF
;
A
#
# COMPACT_ATOMS: atom_id res chain seq x y z
N MET A 1 -36.78 -27.98 -19.19
CA MET A 1 -35.36 -28.38 -19.36
C MET A 1 -34.51 -27.17 -19.03
N SER A 2 -33.72 -27.20 -17.94
CA SER A 2 -32.92 -26.04 -17.49
C SER A 2 -31.52 -26.15 -18.08
N GLN A 3 -31.10 -25.19 -18.90
CA GLN A 3 -29.71 -25.11 -19.39
C GLN A 3 -28.84 -24.48 -18.31
N VAL A 4 -27.91 -25.26 -17.77
CA VAL A 4 -26.84 -24.79 -16.88
C VAL A 4 -25.72 -24.25 -17.77
N PHE A 5 -25.50 -22.94 -17.75
CA PHE A 5 -24.30 -22.34 -18.34
C PHE A 5 -23.13 -22.51 -17.36
N GLY A 6 -22.15 -23.34 -17.73
CA GLY A 6 -20.87 -23.43 -17.03
C GLY A 6 -20.01 -22.17 -17.24
N PRO A 7 -18.93 -21.99 -16.46
CA PRO A 7 -18.06 -20.83 -16.58
C PRO A 7 -17.43 -20.78 -17.98
N ILE A 8 -17.51 -19.61 -18.61
CA ILE A 8 -17.03 -19.35 -19.97
C ILE A 8 -15.49 -19.29 -19.94
N SER A 9 -14.83 -20.12 -20.75
CA SER A 9 -13.38 -20.08 -20.92
C SER A 9 -12.93 -18.73 -21.52
N PRO A 10 -11.85 -18.12 -21.03
CA PRO A 10 -11.31 -16.91 -21.63
C PRO A 10 -10.78 -17.20 -23.06
N PRO A 11 -10.83 -16.21 -23.96
CA PRO A 11 -10.45 -16.40 -25.36
C PRO A 11 -8.93 -16.67 -25.50
N PRO A 12 -8.51 -17.39 -26.56
CA PRO A 12 -7.18 -18.03 -26.60
C PRO A 12 -5.99 -17.09 -26.81
N ASP A 13 -6.20 -15.81 -27.08
CA ASP A 13 -5.13 -14.91 -27.56
C ASP A 13 -5.11 -13.57 -26.82
N THR A 14 -5.20 -13.58 -25.49
CA THR A 14 -4.78 -12.42 -24.70
C THR A 14 -3.28 -12.52 -24.46
N ASP A 15 -2.52 -12.01 -25.43
CA ASP A 15 -1.07 -11.83 -25.30
C ASP A 15 -0.77 -10.93 -24.09
N THR A 16 -0.34 -11.55 -23.00
CA THR A 16 0.11 -10.89 -21.77
C THR A 16 1.62 -10.65 -21.80
N SER A 17 2.25 -10.72 -22.98
CA SER A 17 3.66 -10.40 -23.17
C SER A 17 3.92 -8.90 -23.07
N ILE A 18 3.85 -8.39 -21.85
CA ILE A 18 4.60 -7.19 -21.46
C ILE A 18 6.00 -7.69 -21.09
N HIS A 19 6.83 -7.98 -22.10
CA HIS A 19 8.24 -8.35 -21.91
C HIS A 19 8.95 -7.25 -21.13
N GLY A 20 9.02 -7.41 -19.80
CA GLY A 20 9.82 -6.58 -18.89
C GLY A 20 9.08 -6.01 -17.67
N VAL A 21 7.74 -6.06 -17.60
CA VAL A 21 7.01 -5.63 -16.40
C VAL A 21 6.33 -6.85 -15.79
N LYS A 22 6.95 -7.43 -14.76
CA LYS A 22 6.24 -8.36 -13.87
C LYS A 22 5.08 -7.57 -13.25
N ALA A 23 3.86 -7.81 -13.74
CA ALA A 23 2.67 -7.33 -13.06
C ALA A 23 2.65 -7.95 -11.66
N VAL A 24 2.95 -7.13 -10.65
CA VAL A 24 2.81 -7.55 -9.25
C VAL A 24 1.31 -7.54 -8.97
N TYR A 25 0.72 -8.71 -8.80
CA TYR A 25 -0.68 -8.82 -8.36
C TYR A 25 -0.77 -8.39 -6.90
N ILE A 26 -1.32 -7.20 -6.67
CA ILE A 26 -1.59 -6.65 -5.35
C ILE A 26 -3.03 -6.99 -4.96
N THR A 27 -3.23 -7.51 -3.75
CA THR A 27 -4.56 -7.87 -3.22
C THR A 27 -5.32 -6.64 -2.71
N ALA A 28 -6.64 -6.73 -2.61
CA ALA A 28 -7.46 -5.64 -2.05
C ALA A 28 -7.04 -5.25 -0.61
N HIS A 29 -6.66 -6.23 0.21
CA HIS A 29 -6.14 -5.98 1.56
C HIS A 29 -4.82 -5.20 1.55
N GLN A 30 -3.94 -5.48 0.58
CA GLN A 30 -2.68 -4.76 0.41
C GLN A 30 -2.90 -3.32 -0.08
N VAL A 31 -3.86 -3.10 -1.01
CA VAL A 31 -4.28 -1.74 -1.41
C VAL A 31 -4.77 -0.96 -0.20
N GLU A 32 -5.65 -1.58 0.60
CA GLU A 32 -6.22 -0.93 1.78
C GLU A 32 -5.14 -0.60 2.81
N GLY A 33 -4.21 -1.52 3.07
CA GLY A 33 -3.06 -1.30 3.95
C GLY A 33 -2.18 -0.14 3.49
N LEU A 34 -1.88 -0.07 2.19
CA LEU A 34 -1.08 1.03 1.63
C LEU A 34 -1.81 2.37 1.72
N ALA A 35 -3.10 2.41 1.42
CA ALA A 35 -3.90 3.62 1.55
C ALA A 35 -3.94 4.11 3.01
N ARG A 36 -4.12 3.19 3.97
CA ARG A 36 -4.11 3.47 5.41
C ARG A 36 -2.75 4.06 5.83
N PHE A 37 -1.65 3.42 5.45
CA PHE A 37 -0.30 3.88 5.77
C PHE A 37 0.01 5.27 5.21
N CYS A 38 -0.34 5.52 3.94
CA CYS A 38 -0.15 6.83 3.33
C CYS A 38 -0.98 7.93 4.02
N PHE A 39 -2.23 7.62 4.39
CA PHE A 39 -3.15 8.61 4.94
C PHE A 39 -2.90 8.89 6.42
N TYR A 40 -2.70 7.86 7.25
CA TYR A 40 -2.61 8.04 8.70
C TYR A 40 -1.17 8.21 9.18
N ASP A 41 -0.22 7.43 8.67
CA ASP A 41 1.16 7.47 9.17
C ASP A 41 1.99 8.50 8.41
N LEU A 42 2.09 8.35 7.08
CA LEU A 42 2.94 9.23 6.28
C LEU A 42 2.44 10.68 6.27
N SER A 43 1.12 10.90 6.10
CA SER A 43 0.60 12.28 6.06
C SER A 43 0.72 12.98 7.42
N SER A 44 0.53 12.27 8.53
CA SER A 44 0.76 12.84 9.88
C SER A 44 2.22 13.22 10.06
N ALA A 45 3.14 12.30 9.76
CA ALA A 45 4.57 12.52 9.89
C ALA A 45 5.07 13.66 8.96
N MET A 46 4.46 13.84 7.79
CA MET A 46 4.73 14.93 6.88
C MET A 46 4.16 16.28 7.34
N GLY A 47 3.11 16.27 8.15
CA GLY A 47 2.58 17.44 8.85
C GLY A 47 3.56 17.95 9.90
N GLU A 48 4.00 17.06 10.78
CA GLU A 48 5.01 17.35 11.82
C GLU A 48 6.33 17.85 11.20
N LEU A 49 6.82 17.20 10.14
CA LEU A 49 7.97 17.69 9.39
C LEU A 49 7.72 19.08 8.81
N GLY A 50 6.50 19.34 8.35
CA GLY A 50 6.07 20.62 7.78
C GLY A 50 6.19 21.79 8.76
N GLU A 51 5.86 21.56 10.03
CA GLU A 51 6.02 22.58 11.08
C GLU A 51 7.49 22.95 11.26
N TYR A 52 8.37 21.95 11.32
CA TYR A 52 9.82 22.15 11.50
C TYR A 52 10.51 22.80 10.29
N ILE A 53 10.27 22.30 9.07
CA ILE A 53 11.06 22.74 7.90
C ILE A 53 10.72 24.15 7.42
N ASN A 54 9.54 24.68 7.78
CA ASN A 54 9.16 26.03 7.39
C ASN A 54 9.89 27.11 8.20
N GLU A 55 10.32 26.77 9.42
CA GLU A 55 11.12 27.65 10.28
C GLU A 55 12.61 27.56 9.95
N ASP A 56 13.13 26.35 9.75
CA ASP A 56 14.58 26.11 9.59
C ASP A 56 15.11 26.28 8.15
N TYR A 57 14.25 26.20 7.13
CA TYR A 57 14.67 26.26 5.72
C TYR A 57 13.95 27.38 4.95
N SER A 58 14.65 28.49 4.72
CA SER A 58 14.12 29.65 3.98
C SER A 58 13.87 29.36 2.49
N LYS A 59 14.71 28.55 1.85
CA LYS A 59 14.59 28.23 0.42
C LYS A 59 13.58 27.11 0.18
N LYS A 60 12.71 27.32 -0.82
CA LYS A 60 11.70 26.33 -1.24
C LYS A 60 12.33 25.03 -1.78
N SER A 61 13.48 25.13 -2.47
CA SER A 61 14.23 23.95 -2.97
C SER A 61 14.68 23.03 -1.85
N ASP A 62 15.15 23.62 -0.75
CA ASP A 62 15.76 22.88 0.35
C ASP A 62 14.66 22.17 1.15
N ARG A 63 13.54 22.86 1.40
CA ARG A 63 12.31 22.25 1.94
C ARG A 63 11.83 21.06 1.11
N LYS A 64 11.82 21.17 -0.22
CA LYS A 64 11.44 20.06 -1.11
C LYS A 64 12.40 18.88 -0.94
N ASN A 65 13.70 19.13 -0.91
CA ASN A 65 14.72 18.07 -0.79
C ASN A 65 14.62 17.35 0.57
N VAL A 66 14.44 18.10 1.66
CA VAL A 66 14.22 17.52 3.01
C VAL A 66 12.98 16.65 3.02
N ARG A 67 11.87 17.15 2.45
CA ARG A 67 10.61 16.41 2.36
C ARG A 67 10.77 15.10 1.56
N GLU A 68 11.43 15.14 0.40
CA GLU A 68 11.72 13.92 -0.39
C GLU A 68 12.59 12.91 0.37
N LYS A 69 13.65 13.36 1.04
CA LYS A 69 14.52 12.48 1.84
C LYS A 69 13.75 11.85 2.99
N PHE A 70 12.93 12.64 3.68
CA PHE A 70 12.08 12.13 4.75
C PHE A 70 11.09 11.09 4.24
N THR A 71 10.35 11.37 3.17
CA THR A 71 9.39 10.40 2.60
C THR A 71 10.08 9.10 2.23
N LYS A 72 11.25 9.15 1.57
CA LYS A 72 12.02 7.95 1.20
C LYS A 72 12.49 7.16 2.43
N GLY A 73 12.89 7.83 3.51
CA GLY A 73 13.31 7.17 4.75
C GLY A 73 12.14 6.61 5.55
N PHE A 74 10.99 7.31 5.54
CA PHE A 74 9.79 6.93 6.28
C PHE A 74 9.04 5.78 5.62
N MET A 75 9.01 5.74 4.28
CA MET A 75 8.40 4.64 3.52
C MET A 75 9.30 3.40 3.49
N CYS A 76 9.56 2.83 4.67
CA CYS A 76 10.31 1.59 4.82
C CYS A 76 9.38 0.41 5.15
N GLN A 77 9.83 -0.81 4.85
CA GLN A 77 9.08 -2.05 5.08
C GLN A 77 8.63 -2.18 6.54
N ALA A 78 9.53 -1.93 7.50
CA ALA A 78 9.23 -2.09 8.93
C ALA A 78 8.07 -1.20 9.39
N LYS A 79 8.05 0.07 8.95
CA LYS A 79 6.97 1.02 9.29
C LYS A 79 5.64 0.63 8.66
N PHE A 80 5.68 0.16 7.41
CA PHE A 80 4.50 -0.35 6.75
C PHE A 80 3.94 -1.59 7.46
N GLU A 81 4.80 -2.56 7.82
CA GLU A 81 4.37 -3.80 8.48
C GLU A 81 3.75 -3.54 9.85
N GLU A 82 4.29 -2.61 10.62
CA GLU A 82 3.69 -2.16 11.89
C GLU A 82 2.26 -1.64 11.67
N CYS A 83 2.06 -0.76 10.68
CA CYS A 83 0.74 -0.25 10.32
C CYS A 83 -0.20 -1.36 9.82
N TYR A 84 0.33 -2.29 9.00
CA TYR A 84 -0.44 -3.36 8.38
C TYR A 84 -0.96 -4.36 9.42
N GLU A 85 -0.13 -4.76 10.38
CA GLU A 85 -0.54 -5.67 11.46
C GLU A 85 -1.57 -5.03 12.39
N LYS A 86 -1.43 -3.73 12.67
CA LYS A 86 -2.45 -2.99 13.42
C LYS A 86 -3.79 -2.95 12.66
N LEU A 87 -3.76 -2.64 11.36
CA LEU A 87 -4.94 -2.66 10.51
C LEU A 87 -5.60 -4.04 10.50
N LYS A 88 -4.79 -5.10 10.38
CA LYS A 88 -5.24 -6.48 10.40
C LYS A 88 -5.96 -6.81 11.71
N ALA A 89 -5.36 -6.47 12.85
CA ALA A 89 -5.96 -6.66 14.17
C ALA A 89 -7.32 -5.93 14.30
N GLU A 90 -7.39 -4.65 13.91
CA GLU A 90 -8.62 -3.85 13.94
C GLU A 90 -9.72 -4.42 13.03
N ARG A 91 -9.35 -4.92 11.85
CA ARG A 91 -10.29 -5.51 10.89
C ARG A 91 -10.83 -6.84 11.40
N VAL A 92 -9.97 -7.68 11.99
CA VAL A 92 -10.38 -8.94 12.63
C VAL A 92 -11.29 -8.67 13.83
N SER A 93 -10.97 -7.69 14.69
CA SER A 93 -11.83 -7.34 15.83
C SER A 93 -13.18 -6.77 15.41
N ALA A 94 -13.25 -6.11 14.25
CA ALA A 94 -14.50 -5.64 13.64
C ALA A 94 -15.30 -6.74 12.91
N GLY A 95 -14.90 -8.01 13.03
CA GLY A 95 -15.61 -9.15 12.44
C GLY A 95 -15.28 -9.45 10.97
N LYS A 96 -14.27 -8.78 10.39
CA LYS A 96 -13.85 -9.06 9.00
C LYS A 96 -12.85 -10.21 8.97
N SER A 97 -13.36 -11.43 9.07
CA SER A 97 -12.54 -12.66 9.15
C SER A 97 -11.60 -12.87 7.95
N SER A 98 -11.90 -12.34 6.77
CA SER A 98 -11.01 -12.37 5.59
C SER A 98 -9.65 -11.71 5.84
N TRP A 99 -9.55 -10.83 6.82
CA TRP A 99 -8.30 -10.19 7.20
C TRP A 99 -7.38 -11.10 8.01
N ALA A 100 -7.87 -12.18 8.62
CA ALA A 100 -7.02 -13.10 9.38
C ALA A 100 -5.92 -13.74 8.51
N THR A 101 -6.22 -13.98 7.24
CA THR A 101 -5.31 -14.56 6.24
C THR A 101 -4.64 -13.50 5.35
N ALA A 102 -4.88 -12.21 5.60
CA ALA A 102 -4.23 -11.14 4.85
C ALA A 102 -2.72 -11.10 5.13
N VAL A 103 -1.94 -10.92 4.06
CA VAL A 103 -0.47 -10.91 4.09
C VAL A 103 0.08 -9.63 3.48
N SER A 104 1.14 -9.12 4.09
CA SER A 104 1.91 -7.98 3.59
C SER A 104 2.46 -8.28 2.20
N PRO A 105 2.57 -7.28 1.30
CA PRO A 105 3.21 -7.46 -0.01
C PRO A 105 4.72 -7.75 0.10
N TYR A 106 5.31 -7.56 1.29
CA TYR A 106 6.71 -7.87 1.58
C TYR A 106 6.91 -9.24 2.24
N SER A 107 5.83 -9.94 2.58
CA SER A 107 5.93 -11.31 3.10
C SER A 107 6.43 -12.21 1.97
N GLN A 108 7.63 -12.77 2.14
CA GLN A 108 8.14 -13.79 1.22
C GLN A 108 7.26 -15.04 1.33
N PHE A 109 6.77 -15.52 0.19
CA PHE A 109 6.16 -16.84 0.04
C PHE A 109 7.24 -17.90 -0.11
#